data_AF-A0A356AU96-F1
#
_entry.id   AF-A0A356AU96-F1
#
_cell.length_a   1.000
_cell.length_b   1.000
_cell.length_c   1.000
_cell.angle_alpha   90.00
_cell.angle_beta   90.00
_cell.angle_gamma   90.00
#
_symmetry.space_group_name_H-M   'P 1'
#
loop_
_entity.id
_entity.type
_entity.pdbx_description
1 polymer ?
#
loop_
_entity_poly.entity_id
_entity_poly.type
_entity_poly.pdbx_seq_one_letter_code
_entity_poly.pdbx_strand_id
1 'polypeptide(L)'
;MNLSKSIDFLLKNAGAVIQYRLHKEILKDLSSVEEENLLEKVYQTSRYKELLTYIHPSGYIGMGAHSADRFKQSPLDDGEAAARLLSYYGVPKENPVVANFIASICNENVLRNEFTYLHSDTVRFDNRYRGMNSGATTMGLFYTMLAMLGEGDTDFVKPFLDISLMAFKSMLEIESLDEITHPATKSSRCPYITEEQYLPCSYHLAVLSYTTNWRTQENVDMMSSAINHMNRIMKPNNEINARIAGKFVGPGWALIRPFKAFHMDFIENIMYRRPLTEIAMLGSGENINVIKD
;
A
#
# COMPACT_ATOMS: atom_id res chain seq x y z
N MET A 1 13.73 -16.30 17.58
CA MET A 1 14.52 -16.73 16.39
C MET A 1 15.88 -16.04 16.42
N ASN A 2 17.00 -16.76 16.34
CA ASN A 2 18.32 -16.12 16.25
C ASN A 2 18.58 -15.70 14.80
N LEU A 3 18.43 -14.40 14.53
CA LEU A 3 18.55 -13.82 13.19
C LEU A 3 19.99 -13.42 12.80
N SER A 4 20.97 -13.62 13.69
CA SER A 4 22.32 -13.06 13.51
C SER A 4 22.96 -13.50 12.19
N LYS A 5 22.88 -14.80 11.86
CA LYS A 5 23.45 -15.34 10.62
C LYS A 5 22.82 -14.73 9.36
N SER A 6 21.51 -14.51 9.36
CA SER A 6 20.80 -13.93 8.23
C SER A 6 21.13 -12.43 8.09
N ILE A 7 21.21 -11.72 9.21
CA ILE A 7 21.60 -10.31 9.24
C ILE A 7 23.03 -10.16 8.72
N ASP A 8 23.99 -10.93 9.25
CA ASP A 8 25.40 -10.91 8.82
C ASP A 8 25.53 -11.20 7.33
N PHE A 9 24.77 -12.18 6.82
CA PHE A 9 24.74 -12.50 5.40
C PHE A 9 24.25 -11.31 4.56
N LEU A 10 23.15 -10.66 4.95
CA LEU A 10 22.60 -9.52 4.21
C LEU A 10 23.51 -8.28 4.31
N LEU A 11 24.06 -7.99 5.48
CA LEU A 11 25.02 -6.89 5.64
C LEU A 11 26.24 -7.07 4.73
N LYS A 12 26.70 -8.31 4.54
CA LYS A 12 27.84 -8.62 3.68
C LYS A 12 27.50 -8.60 2.18
N ASN A 13 26.31 -9.04 1.79
CA ASN A 13 26.01 -9.36 0.37
C ASN A 13 24.91 -8.50 -0.27
N ALA A 14 24.11 -7.77 0.51
CA ALA A 14 23.00 -7.00 -0.02
C ALA A 14 23.44 -5.61 -0.50
N GLY A 15 22.60 -4.97 -1.31
CA GLY A 15 22.83 -3.61 -1.78
C GLY A 15 22.64 -2.56 -0.69
N ALA A 16 23.04 -1.32 -0.98
CA ALA A 16 23.03 -0.19 -0.04
C ALA A 16 21.68 0.03 0.64
N VAL A 17 20.57 -0.15 -0.08
CA VAL A 17 19.21 -0.03 0.48
C VAL A 17 18.98 -1.02 1.62
N ILE A 18 19.25 -2.31 1.38
CA ILE A 18 19.00 -3.35 2.40
C ILE A 18 19.94 -3.14 3.59
N GLN A 19 21.22 -2.84 3.34
CA GLN A 19 22.18 -2.54 4.40
C GLN A 19 21.71 -1.37 5.27
N TYR A 20 21.29 -0.28 4.63
CA TYR A 20 20.76 0.89 5.33
C TYR A 20 19.54 0.55 6.19
N ARG A 21 18.56 -0.15 5.63
CA ARG A 21 17.33 -0.54 6.36
C ARG A 21 17.62 -1.47 7.53
N LEU A 22 18.54 -2.43 7.38
CA LEU A 22 18.95 -3.32 8.47
C LEU A 22 19.53 -2.54 9.64
N HIS A 23 20.47 -1.65 9.37
CA HIS A 23 21.08 -0.82 10.41
C HIS A 23 20.06 0.13 11.06
N LYS A 24 19.23 0.80 10.26
CA LYS A 24 18.27 1.78 10.75
C LYS A 24 17.12 1.17 11.55
N GLU A 25 16.52 0.09 11.07
CA GLU A 25 15.21 -0.36 11.56
C GLU A 25 15.28 -1.63 12.41
N ILE A 26 16.25 -2.50 12.11
CA ILE A 26 16.40 -3.80 12.77
C ILE A 26 17.46 -3.73 13.88
N LEU A 27 18.67 -3.27 13.54
CA LEU A 27 19.79 -3.17 14.48
C LEU A 27 19.72 -1.92 15.34
N LYS A 28 19.22 -0.81 14.77
CA LYS A 28 19.09 0.50 15.42
C LYS A 28 20.42 1.00 16.01
N ASP A 29 21.49 0.84 15.24
CA ASP A 29 22.88 1.06 15.68
C ASP A 29 23.59 2.22 14.97
N LEU A 30 22.87 3.00 14.15
CA LEU A 30 23.45 4.11 13.39
C LEU A 30 23.66 5.36 14.25
N SER A 31 24.87 5.92 14.18
CA SER A 31 25.09 7.34 14.42
C SER A 31 24.57 8.20 13.26
N SER A 32 24.39 9.50 13.49
CA SER A 32 23.93 10.43 12.43
C SER A 32 24.87 10.46 11.22
N VAL A 33 26.19 10.34 11.44
CA VAL A 33 27.19 10.34 10.36
C VAL A 33 27.13 9.04 9.56
N GLU A 34 26.92 7.89 10.21
CA GLU A 34 26.78 6.60 9.51
C GLU A 34 25.48 6.54 8.70
N GLU A 35 24.39 7.08 9.24
CA GLU A 35 23.12 7.21 8.52
C GLU A 35 23.28 8.07 7.26
N GLU A 36 23.91 9.24 7.36
CA GLU A 36 24.16 10.12 6.19
C GLU A 36 24.99 9.40 5.12
N ASN A 37 26.06 8.71 5.51
CA ASN A 37 26.92 7.98 4.58
C ASN A 37 26.20 6.81 3.87
N LEU A 38 25.31 6.11 4.58
CA LEU A 38 24.52 5.03 3.99
C LEU A 38 23.42 5.56 3.07
N LEU A 39 22.75 6.64 3.46
CA LEU A 39 21.76 7.32 2.64
C LEU A 39 22.37 7.85 1.34
N GLU A 40 23.58 8.40 1.39
CA GLU A 40 24.28 8.84 0.17
C GLU A 40 24.45 7.67 -0.81
N LYS A 41 24.82 6.48 -0.33
CA LYS A 41 24.90 5.28 -1.20
C LYS A 41 23.53 4.87 -1.76
N VAL A 42 22.45 5.04 -0.99
CA VAL A 42 21.08 4.82 -1.47
C VAL A 42 20.76 5.79 -2.62
N TYR A 43 21.12 7.07 -2.48
CA TYR A 43 20.90 8.07 -3.53
C TYR A 43 21.71 7.80 -4.80
N GLN A 44 22.83 7.07 -4.69
CA GLN A 44 23.62 6.70 -5.85
C GLN A 44 23.03 5.55 -6.68
N THR A 45 21.99 4.86 -6.20
CA THR A 45 21.36 3.75 -6.92
C THR A 45 20.68 4.19 -8.22
N SER A 46 20.68 3.31 -9.23
CA SER A 46 20.14 3.61 -10.55
C SER A 46 18.67 3.99 -10.53
N ARG A 47 17.84 3.26 -9.77
CA ARG A 47 16.41 3.53 -9.63
C ARG A 47 16.10 4.86 -8.94
N TYR A 48 16.88 5.25 -7.93
CA TYR A 48 16.68 6.56 -7.29
C TYR A 48 17.01 7.68 -8.28
N LYS A 49 18.15 7.58 -8.98
CA LYS A 49 18.52 8.55 -10.02
C LYS A 49 17.50 8.62 -11.17
N GLU A 50 16.97 7.47 -11.58
CA GLU A 50 15.89 7.38 -12.57
C GLU A 50 14.64 8.12 -12.08
N LEU A 51 14.19 7.88 -10.85
CA LEU A 51 13.05 8.58 -10.24
C LEU A 51 13.22 10.11 -10.27
N LEU A 52 14.43 10.63 -10.01
CA LEU A 52 14.68 12.07 -10.03
C LEU A 52 14.40 12.71 -11.40
N THR A 53 14.45 11.95 -12.49
CA THR A 53 14.15 12.45 -13.84
C THR A 53 12.66 12.71 -14.08
N TYR A 54 11.79 12.20 -13.21
CA TYR A 54 10.34 12.35 -13.29
C TYR A 54 9.78 13.41 -12.32
N ILE A 55 10.64 14.21 -11.67
CA ILE A 55 10.20 15.29 -10.78
C ILE A 55 9.74 16.49 -11.61
N HIS A 56 8.50 16.90 -11.41
CA HIS A 56 7.92 18.10 -12.03
C HIS A 56 8.33 19.36 -11.26
N PRO A 57 8.29 20.55 -11.89
CA PRO A 57 8.49 21.83 -11.19
C PRO A 57 7.53 22.06 -10.02
N SER A 58 6.36 21.41 -10.04
CA SER A 58 5.37 21.44 -8.96
C SER A 58 5.77 20.63 -7.72
N GLY A 59 6.83 19.83 -7.81
CA GLY A 59 7.23 18.86 -6.79
C GLY A 59 6.57 17.49 -6.93
N TYR A 60 5.58 17.33 -7.81
CA TYR A 60 4.98 16.02 -8.09
C TYR A 60 5.98 15.11 -8.82
N ILE A 61 5.84 13.78 -8.66
CA ILE A 61 6.72 12.80 -9.29
C ILE A 61 5.90 11.88 -10.18
N GLY A 62 6.27 11.82 -11.46
CA GLY A 62 5.62 11.00 -12.49
C GLY A 62 4.25 11.53 -12.89
N MET A 63 3.50 10.72 -13.64
CA MET A 63 2.17 11.09 -14.12
C MET A 63 1.04 10.45 -13.31
N GLY A 64 0.13 11.28 -12.79
CA GLY A 64 -1.03 10.83 -12.02
C GLY A 64 -0.67 9.82 -10.93
N ALA A 65 -1.58 8.89 -10.63
CA ALA A 65 -1.28 7.75 -9.77
C ALA A 65 -2.01 6.51 -10.28
N HIS A 66 -1.30 5.39 -10.38
CA HIS A 66 -1.80 4.18 -11.03
C HIS A 66 -2.33 4.49 -12.45
N SER A 67 -1.50 5.17 -13.24
CA SER A 67 -1.78 5.60 -14.60
C SER A 67 -1.67 4.43 -15.58
N ALA A 68 -2.25 4.55 -16.78
CA ALA A 68 -2.14 3.48 -17.78
C ALA A 68 -0.73 3.43 -18.39
N ASP A 69 -0.17 2.22 -18.52
CA ASP A 69 1.24 2.03 -18.92
C ASP A 69 1.59 2.65 -20.27
N ARG A 70 0.63 2.78 -21.18
CA ARG A 70 0.84 3.42 -22.50
C ARG A 70 1.27 4.90 -22.43
N PHE A 71 1.09 5.56 -21.29
CA PHE A 71 1.48 6.95 -21.09
C PHE A 71 2.79 7.11 -20.33
N LYS A 72 3.32 6.02 -19.78
CA LYS A 72 4.50 6.04 -18.92
C LYS A 72 5.74 5.77 -19.75
N GLN A 73 6.82 6.48 -19.44
CA GLN A 73 8.14 6.17 -20.01
C GLN A 73 8.83 5.01 -19.27
N SER A 74 8.52 4.85 -17.98
CA SER A 74 9.04 3.83 -17.08
C SER A 74 7.98 3.50 -16.02
N PRO A 75 8.00 2.32 -15.37
CA PRO A 75 7.18 2.09 -14.19
C PRO A 75 7.34 3.15 -13.08
N LEU A 76 8.47 3.85 -13.01
CA LEU A 76 8.70 4.94 -12.04
C LEU A 76 8.09 6.30 -12.46
N ASP A 77 7.60 6.42 -13.69
CA ASP A 77 6.81 7.55 -14.18
C ASP A 77 5.33 7.40 -13.74
N ASP A 78 5.14 7.14 -12.44
CA ASP A 78 3.84 6.93 -11.79
C ASP A 78 3.95 7.31 -10.31
N GLY A 79 3.02 8.14 -9.82
CA GLY A 79 3.07 8.63 -8.45
C GLY A 79 3.05 7.54 -7.38
N GLU A 80 2.33 6.43 -7.59
CA GLU A 80 2.33 5.32 -6.63
C GLU A 80 3.69 4.63 -6.60
N ALA A 81 4.24 4.30 -7.77
CA ALA A 81 5.53 3.64 -7.87
C ALA A 81 6.65 4.51 -7.28
N ALA A 82 6.57 5.82 -7.48
CA ALA A 82 7.48 6.79 -6.90
C ALA A 82 7.42 6.79 -5.36
N ALA A 83 6.22 6.90 -4.79
CA ALA A 83 6.03 6.86 -3.34
C ALA A 83 6.53 5.54 -2.73
N ARG A 84 6.27 4.42 -3.41
CA ARG A 84 6.76 3.10 -3.00
C ARG A 84 8.27 3.02 -3.00
N LEU A 85 8.94 3.49 -4.06
CA LEU A 85 10.39 3.46 -4.14
C LEU A 85 11.02 4.26 -2.99
N LEU A 86 10.58 5.50 -2.80
CA LEU A 86 11.07 6.38 -1.74
C LEU A 86 10.91 5.75 -0.35
N SER A 87 9.72 5.19 -0.09
CA SER A 87 9.42 4.50 1.16
C SER A 87 10.27 3.25 1.37
N TYR A 88 10.39 2.38 0.37
CA TYR A 88 11.21 1.16 0.44
C TYR A 88 12.70 1.45 0.57
N TYR A 89 13.15 2.57 0.00
CA TYR A 89 14.54 3.01 0.10
C TYR A 89 14.83 3.68 1.45
N GLY A 90 13.80 3.98 2.24
CA GLY A 90 13.93 4.63 3.55
C GLY A 90 14.35 6.09 3.46
N VAL A 91 14.04 6.75 2.35
CA VAL A 91 14.35 8.18 2.19
C VAL A 91 13.56 8.97 3.24
N PRO A 92 14.22 9.78 4.09
CA PRO A 92 13.55 10.52 5.16
C PRO A 92 12.52 11.50 4.59
N LYS A 93 11.44 11.76 5.32
CA LYS A 93 10.39 12.68 4.87
C LYS A 93 10.86 14.13 4.81
N GLU A 94 11.90 14.46 5.57
CA GLU A 94 12.58 15.75 5.57
C GLU A 94 13.45 15.96 4.32
N ASN A 95 13.73 14.89 3.54
CA ASN A 95 14.42 15.03 2.26
C ASN A 95 13.59 15.91 1.32
N PRO A 96 14.18 16.94 0.67
CA PRO A 96 13.44 17.85 -0.20
C PRO A 96 12.62 17.17 -1.30
N VAL A 97 13.09 16.04 -1.85
CA VAL A 97 12.34 15.27 -2.86
C VAL A 97 11.04 14.73 -2.26
N VAL A 98 11.10 14.14 -1.07
CA VAL A 98 9.93 13.58 -0.38
C VAL A 98 9.00 14.69 0.11
N ALA A 99 9.55 15.72 0.76
CA ALA A 99 8.79 16.84 1.30
C ALA A 99 8.01 17.59 0.20
N ASN A 100 8.65 17.86 -0.95
CA ASN A 100 7.98 18.50 -2.09
C ASN A 100 6.93 17.59 -2.72
N PHE A 101 7.18 16.28 -2.77
CA PHE A 101 6.20 15.34 -3.30
C PHE A 101 4.96 15.25 -2.39
N ILE A 102 5.13 15.16 -1.08
CA ILE A 102 4.04 15.26 -0.09
C ILE A 102 3.25 16.56 -0.30
N ALA A 103 3.95 17.70 -0.37
CA ALA A 103 3.31 19.00 -0.55
C ALA A 103 2.48 19.08 -1.85
N SER A 104 2.97 18.46 -2.93
CA SER A 104 2.27 18.39 -4.21
C SER A 104 1.01 17.52 -4.16
N ILE A 105 1.04 16.39 -3.44
CA ILE A 105 -0.13 15.52 -3.23
C ILE A 105 -1.18 16.24 -2.38
N CYS A 106 -0.76 16.99 -1.36
CA CYS A 106 -1.66 17.74 -0.50
C CYS A 106 -2.22 19.02 -1.15
N ASN A 107 -1.67 19.44 -2.29
CA ASN A 107 -2.15 20.60 -3.03
C ASN A 107 -3.16 20.20 -4.10
N GLU A 108 -4.45 20.48 -3.85
CA GLU A 108 -5.57 20.11 -4.73
C GLU A 108 -5.37 20.56 -6.18
N ASN A 109 -4.86 21.77 -6.42
CA ASN A 109 -4.68 22.28 -7.78
C ASN A 109 -3.55 21.57 -8.51
N VAL A 110 -2.42 21.34 -7.82
CA VAL A 110 -1.29 20.58 -8.37
C VAL A 110 -1.75 19.16 -8.67
N LEU A 111 -2.33 18.48 -7.68
CA LEU A 111 -2.75 17.09 -7.83
C LEU A 111 -3.78 16.92 -8.94
N ARG A 112 -4.76 17.83 -9.05
CA ARG A 112 -5.76 17.77 -10.13
C ARG A 112 -5.11 17.89 -11.51
N ASN A 113 -4.12 18.76 -11.67
CA ASN A 113 -3.42 18.95 -12.94
C ASN A 113 -2.76 17.65 -13.43
N GLU A 114 -2.23 16.85 -12.51
CA GLU A 114 -1.58 15.56 -12.80
C GLU A 114 -2.55 14.49 -13.34
N PHE A 115 -3.86 14.76 -13.36
CA PHE A 115 -4.90 13.87 -13.92
C PHE A 115 -5.55 14.42 -15.19
N THR A 116 -5.13 15.60 -15.66
CA THR A 116 -5.75 16.26 -16.84
C THR A 116 -5.31 15.71 -18.19
N TYR A 117 -4.32 14.81 -18.21
CA TYR A 117 -3.77 14.22 -19.44
C TYR A 117 -4.78 13.33 -20.19
N LEU A 118 -5.86 12.89 -19.53
CA LEU A 118 -6.98 12.15 -20.14
C LEU A 118 -8.30 12.51 -19.47
N HIS A 119 -9.37 12.60 -20.26
CA HIS A 119 -10.72 12.85 -19.73
C HIS A 119 -11.16 11.80 -18.70
N SER A 120 -10.85 10.53 -18.93
CA SER A 120 -11.16 9.44 -17.98
C SER A 120 -10.45 9.61 -16.65
N ASP A 121 -9.23 10.14 -16.65
CA ASP A 121 -8.42 10.37 -15.46
C ASP A 121 -8.90 11.60 -14.69
N THR A 122 -9.31 12.67 -15.38
CA THR A 122 -10.02 13.80 -14.77
C THR A 122 -11.28 13.32 -14.05
N VAL A 123 -12.10 12.49 -14.70
CA VAL A 123 -13.32 11.93 -14.09
C VAL A 123 -12.98 11.04 -12.89
N ARG A 124 -11.90 10.26 -12.96
CA ARG A 124 -11.41 9.44 -11.85
C ARG A 124 -11.00 10.31 -10.66
N PHE A 125 -10.30 11.42 -10.90
CA PHE A 125 -9.91 12.39 -9.87
C PHE A 125 -11.11 13.09 -9.23
N ASP A 126 -12.07 13.54 -10.04
CA ASP A 126 -13.28 14.21 -9.54
C ASP A 126 -14.15 13.25 -8.70
N ASN A 127 -14.07 11.94 -8.94
CA ASN A 127 -14.77 10.90 -8.17
C ASN A 127 -13.87 10.19 -7.13
N ARG A 128 -12.69 10.72 -6.81
CA ARG A 128 -11.65 10.00 -6.05
C ARG A 128 -12.08 9.46 -4.69
N TYR A 129 -13.05 10.09 -4.03
CA TYR A 129 -13.57 9.69 -2.71
C TYR A 129 -14.60 8.55 -2.75
N ARG A 130 -14.98 8.08 -3.94
CA ARG A 130 -15.91 6.97 -4.07
C ARG A 130 -15.23 5.63 -3.84
N GLY A 131 -15.98 4.65 -3.32
CA GLY A 131 -15.47 3.30 -3.08
C GLY A 131 -14.43 3.20 -1.96
N MET A 132 -14.42 4.14 -1.00
CA MET A 132 -13.49 4.13 0.13
C MET A 132 -13.64 2.88 0.99
N ASN A 133 -14.85 2.33 1.17
CA ASN A 133 -15.10 1.15 2.01
C ASN A 133 -14.55 -0.15 1.41
N SER A 134 -14.39 -0.22 0.09
CA SER A 134 -13.92 -1.40 -0.65
C SER A 134 -12.55 -1.20 -1.30
N GLY A 135 -11.93 -0.03 -1.10
CA GLY A 135 -10.60 0.29 -1.63
C GLY A 135 -10.54 0.54 -3.13
N ALA A 136 -11.68 0.50 -3.83
CA ALA A 136 -11.83 0.89 -5.23
C ALA A 136 -11.86 2.42 -5.38
N THR A 137 -10.86 3.09 -4.79
CA THR A 137 -10.78 4.54 -4.62
C THR A 137 -9.41 5.06 -5.03
N THR A 138 -9.39 6.19 -5.74
CA THR A 138 -8.14 6.92 -6.02
C THR A 138 -7.66 7.69 -4.80
N MET A 139 -8.57 8.15 -3.92
CA MET A 139 -8.17 8.85 -2.70
C MET A 139 -7.51 7.90 -1.69
N GLY A 140 -8.00 6.66 -1.55
CA GLY A 140 -7.34 5.64 -0.71
C GLY A 140 -5.91 5.35 -1.15
N LEU A 141 -5.61 5.43 -2.45
CA LEU A 141 -4.25 5.35 -2.97
C LEU A 141 -3.40 6.54 -2.50
N PHE A 142 -3.88 7.78 -2.58
CA PHE A 142 -3.14 8.95 -2.09
C PHE A 142 -2.90 8.91 -0.59
N TYR A 143 -3.89 8.51 0.21
CA TYR A 143 -3.70 8.31 1.64
C TYR A 143 -2.64 7.25 1.94
N THR A 144 -2.62 6.17 1.15
CA THR A 144 -1.56 5.15 1.25
C THR A 144 -0.20 5.74 0.90
N MET A 145 -0.09 6.52 -0.18
CA MET A 145 1.16 7.18 -0.57
C MET A 145 1.68 8.10 0.54
N LEU A 146 0.80 8.95 1.10
CA LEU A 146 1.15 9.84 2.21
C LEU A 146 1.60 9.07 3.46
N ALA A 147 0.91 7.98 3.81
CA ALA A 147 1.33 7.13 4.91
C ALA A 147 2.72 6.53 4.68
N MET A 148 2.97 6.01 3.48
CA MET A 148 4.27 5.45 3.09
C MET A 148 5.41 6.46 3.12
N LEU A 149 5.10 7.74 2.88
CA LEU A 149 6.06 8.85 2.88
C LEU A 149 6.23 9.51 4.27
N GLY A 150 5.63 8.96 5.32
CA GLY A 150 5.84 9.43 6.70
C GLY A 150 4.80 10.42 7.24
N GLU A 151 3.66 10.57 6.55
CA GLU A 151 2.54 11.43 6.96
C GLU A 151 1.31 10.63 7.42
N GLY A 152 1.49 9.34 7.72
CA GLY A 152 0.38 8.42 8.02
C GLY A 152 -0.39 8.76 9.28
N ASP A 153 0.28 9.28 10.30
CA ASP A 153 -0.29 9.58 11.61
C ASP A 153 -0.86 11.01 11.73
N THR A 154 -1.10 11.67 10.59
CA THR A 154 -1.69 13.01 10.52
C THR A 154 -3.22 12.98 10.45
N ASP A 155 -3.85 14.09 10.84
CA ASP A 155 -5.31 14.30 10.71
C ASP A 155 -5.79 14.19 9.26
N PHE A 156 -4.91 14.44 8.29
CA PHE A 156 -5.24 14.32 6.88
C PHE A 156 -5.51 12.86 6.47
N VAL A 157 -4.69 11.92 6.94
CA VAL A 157 -4.80 10.49 6.60
C VAL A 157 -5.82 9.76 7.49
N LYS A 158 -6.07 10.26 8.70
CA LYS A 158 -6.96 9.67 9.71
C LYS A 158 -8.32 9.17 9.18
N PRO A 159 -9.06 9.89 8.32
CA PRO A 159 -10.35 9.41 7.83
C PRO A 159 -10.27 8.06 7.11
N PHE A 160 -9.21 7.83 6.31
CA PHE A 160 -9.04 6.55 5.63
C PHE A 160 -8.49 5.47 6.55
N LEU A 161 -7.73 5.85 7.58
CA LEU A 161 -7.28 4.92 8.62
C LEU A 161 -8.46 4.28 9.35
N ASP A 162 -9.43 5.10 9.77
CA ASP A 162 -10.62 4.64 10.49
C ASP A 162 -11.50 3.74 9.59
N ILE A 163 -11.66 4.11 8.31
CA ILE A 163 -12.32 3.28 7.29
C ILE A 163 -11.59 1.93 7.11
N SER A 164 -10.26 1.94 7.11
CA SER A 164 -9.46 0.73 6.94
C SER A 164 -9.63 -0.25 8.10
N LEU A 165 -9.66 0.25 9.34
CA LEU A 165 -9.96 -0.57 10.52
C LEU A 165 -11.36 -1.18 10.43
N MET A 166 -12.35 -0.38 10.02
CA MET A 166 -13.71 -0.87 9.84
C MET A 166 -13.79 -1.95 8.75
N ALA A 167 -13.05 -1.79 7.65
CA ALA A 167 -13.00 -2.77 6.58
C ALA A 167 -12.52 -4.13 7.08
N PHE A 168 -11.45 -4.18 7.88
CA PHE A 168 -10.99 -5.44 8.48
C PHE A 168 -11.95 -5.97 9.55
N LYS A 169 -12.46 -5.09 10.43
CA LYS A 169 -13.40 -5.49 11.47
C LYS A 169 -14.66 -6.16 10.89
N SER A 170 -15.19 -5.63 9.79
CA SER A 170 -16.39 -6.18 9.13
C SER A 170 -16.21 -7.63 8.66
N MET A 171 -14.99 -8.08 8.43
CA MET A 171 -14.74 -9.47 8.02
C MET A 171 -15.05 -10.47 9.13
N LEU A 172 -15.00 -10.05 10.39
CA LEU A 172 -15.37 -10.88 11.54
C LEU A 172 -16.88 -11.15 11.63
N GLU A 173 -17.70 -10.40 10.87
CA GLU A 173 -19.17 -10.47 10.93
C GLU A 173 -19.76 -11.40 9.88
N ILE A 174 -18.95 -11.94 8.97
CA ILE A 174 -19.38 -12.79 7.85
C ILE A 174 -18.73 -14.17 7.95
N GLU A 175 -19.41 -15.24 7.55
CA GLU A 175 -18.83 -16.58 7.46
C GLU A 175 -18.39 -16.95 6.03
N SER A 176 -18.84 -16.16 5.06
CA SER A 176 -18.48 -16.33 3.65
C SER A 176 -18.59 -15.02 2.88
N LEU A 177 -17.83 -14.89 1.80
CA LEU A 177 -17.95 -13.74 0.89
C LEU A 177 -19.34 -13.64 0.24
N ASP A 178 -20.04 -14.77 0.12
CA ASP A 178 -21.37 -14.85 -0.51
C ASP A 178 -22.42 -14.02 0.25
N GLU A 179 -22.27 -13.80 1.56
CA GLU A 179 -23.20 -13.03 2.40
C GLU A 179 -23.26 -11.54 2.08
N ILE A 180 -22.18 -10.98 1.54
CA ILE A 180 -22.07 -9.55 1.22
C ILE A 180 -22.05 -9.29 -0.28
N THR A 181 -22.17 -10.35 -1.10
CA THR A 181 -22.17 -10.22 -2.56
C THR A 181 -23.55 -10.36 -3.15
N HIS A 182 -23.76 -9.62 -4.22
CA HIS A 182 -24.85 -9.83 -5.14
C HIS A 182 -24.45 -10.80 -6.25
N PRO A 183 -25.40 -11.59 -6.78
CA PRO A 183 -25.14 -12.50 -7.89
C PRO A 183 -24.56 -11.80 -9.13
N ALA A 184 -23.81 -12.57 -9.92
CA ALA A 184 -23.29 -12.08 -11.19
C ALA A 184 -24.41 -11.62 -12.12
N THR A 185 -24.18 -10.51 -12.80
CA THR A 185 -25.07 -10.01 -13.86
C THR A 185 -24.37 -10.09 -15.20
N LYS A 186 -25.12 -9.96 -16.31
CA LYS A 186 -24.53 -9.87 -17.66
C LYS A 186 -23.47 -8.76 -17.76
N SER A 187 -23.63 -7.67 -17.01
CA SER A 187 -22.72 -6.52 -17.01
C SER A 187 -21.48 -6.73 -16.12
N SER A 188 -21.64 -7.36 -14.95
CA SER A 188 -20.51 -7.60 -14.02
C SER A 188 -19.70 -8.84 -14.38
N ARG A 189 -20.35 -9.89 -14.94
CA ARG A 189 -19.79 -11.22 -15.22
C ARG A 189 -19.33 -12.05 -14.00
N CYS A 190 -19.06 -11.41 -12.86
CA CYS A 190 -18.81 -12.03 -11.56
C CYS A 190 -19.71 -11.41 -10.47
N PRO A 191 -19.78 -12.03 -9.27
CA PRO A 191 -20.46 -11.43 -8.11
C PRO A 191 -19.94 -10.02 -7.81
N TYR A 192 -20.74 -9.20 -7.14
CA TYR A 192 -20.35 -7.82 -6.85
C TYR A 192 -20.83 -7.33 -5.49
N ILE A 193 -20.11 -6.38 -4.92
CA ILE A 193 -20.51 -5.62 -3.72
C ILE A 193 -21.00 -4.22 -4.11
N THR A 194 -21.79 -3.59 -3.24
CA THR A 194 -22.17 -2.18 -3.40
C THR A 194 -21.08 -1.25 -2.86
N GLU A 195 -21.25 0.05 -3.08
CA GLU A 195 -20.28 1.07 -2.68
C GLU A 195 -20.16 1.24 -1.16
N GLU A 196 -21.25 0.95 -0.45
CA GLU A 196 -21.38 1.07 1.00
C GLU A 196 -20.76 -0.13 1.73
N GLN A 197 -20.61 -1.26 1.03
CA GLN A 197 -20.11 -2.49 1.62
C GLN A 197 -18.61 -2.39 1.92
N TYR A 198 -18.26 -2.71 3.16
CA TYR A 198 -16.88 -2.84 3.58
C TYR A 198 -16.27 -4.13 3.03
N LEU A 199 -15.09 -3.99 2.40
CA LEU A 199 -14.26 -5.10 1.95
C LEU A 199 -12.79 -4.65 1.94
N PRO A 200 -11.91 -5.26 2.74
CA PRO A 200 -10.52 -4.84 2.80
C PRO A 200 -9.79 -5.09 1.47
N CYS A 201 -8.81 -4.23 1.17
CA CYS A 201 -7.98 -4.27 -0.02
C CYS A 201 -6.52 -3.99 0.35
N SER A 202 -5.61 -4.07 -0.63
CA SER A 202 -4.21 -3.75 -0.39
C SER A 202 -3.95 -2.35 0.14
N TYR A 203 -4.76 -1.34 -0.21
CA TYR A 203 -4.59 0.02 0.28
C TYR A 203 -5.00 0.17 1.75
N HIS A 204 -6.10 -0.48 2.15
CA HIS A 204 -6.49 -0.56 3.56
C HIS A 204 -5.39 -1.20 4.41
N LEU A 205 -4.82 -2.31 3.94
CA LEU A 205 -3.73 -2.99 4.62
C LEU A 205 -2.47 -2.11 4.68
N ALA A 206 -2.10 -1.50 3.55
CA ALA A 206 -0.92 -0.67 3.46
C ALA A 206 -1.01 0.55 4.38
N VAL A 207 -2.11 1.32 4.36
CA VAL A 207 -2.21 2.50 5.24
C VAL A 207 -2.10 2.12 6.72
N LEU A 208 -2.70 1.00 7.15
CA LEU A 208 -2.55 0.48 8.52
C LEU A 208 -1.09 0.08 8.84
N SER A 209 -0.40 -0.50 7.87
CA SER A 209 0.99 -0.95 8.01
C SER A 209 1.98 0.20 8.19
N TYR A 210 1.69 1.36 7.62
CA TYR A 210 2.53 2.57 7.66
C TYR A 210 2.05 3.62 8.68
N THR A 211 1.11 3.27 9.56
CA THR A 211 0.58 4.13 10.62
C THR A 211 0.71 3.46 11.97
N THR A 212 0.86 4.25 13.03
CA THR A 212 1.12 3.73 14.38
C THR A 212 0.06 4.12 15.41
N ASN A 213 -0.64 5.24 15.23
CA ASN A 213 -1.59 5.77 16.20
C ASN A 213 -2.80 4.86 16.46
N TRP A 214 -3.11 3.93 15.55
CA TRP A 214 -4.20 2.99 15.73
C TRP A 214 -3.83 1.73 16.53
N ARG A 215 -2.53 1.47 16.77
CA ARG A 215 -2.02 0.18 17.29
C ARG A 215 -2.19 0.01 18.79
N THR A 216 -3.42 0.12 19.27
CA THR A 216 -3.80 -0.34 20.61
C THR A 216 -3.81 -1.88 20.63
N GLN A 217 -3.65 -2.48 21.81
CA GLN A 217 -3.72 -3.95 21.95
C GLN A 217 -5.03 -4.51 21.37
N GLU A 218 -6.15 -3.86 21.67
CA GLU A 218 -7.47 -4.21 21.14
C GLU A 218 -7.50 -4.23 19.61
N ASN A 219 -6.96 -3.20 18.96
CA ASN A 219 -6.97 -3.13 17.49
C ASN A 219 -5.99 -4.14 16.87
N VAL A 220 -4.85 -4.39 17.50
CA VAL A 220 -3.88 -5.42 17.06
C VAL A 220 -4.50 -6.82 17.13
N ASP A 221 -5.24 -7.12 18.19
CA ASP A 221 -5.95 -8.40 18.35
C ASP A 221 -7.12 -8.52 17.36
N MET A 222 -7.87 -7.44 17.13
CA MET A 222 -8.91 -7.37 16.11
C MET A 222 -8.34 -7.66 14.72
N MET A 223 -7.24 -7.00 14.34
CA MET A 223 -6.59 -7.19 13.05
C MET A 223 -6.09 -8.62 12.85
N SER A 224 -5.48 -9.21 13.90
CA SER A 224 -5.01 -10.59 13.88
C SER A 224 -6.17 -11.57 13.64
N SER A 225 -7.27 -11.37 14.36
CA SER A 225 -8.48 -12.18 14.25
C SER A 225 -9.11 -12.05 12.87
N ALA A 226 -9.23 -10.81 12.36
CA ALA A 226 -9.80 -10.54 11.05
C ALA A 226 -9.00 -11.21 9.93
N ILE A 227 -7.67 -11.08 9.93
CA ILE A 227 -6.81 -11.66 8.88
C ILE A 227 -6.85 -13.19 8.92
N ASN A 228 -6.76 -13.81 10.11
CA ASN A 228 -6.85 -15.26 10.25
C ASN A 228 -8.22 -15.79 9.80
N HIS A 229 -9.30 -15.08 10.16
CA HIS A 229 -10.65 -15.43 9.75
C HIS A 229 -10.85 -15.28 8.24
N MET A 230 -10.40 -14.18 7.64
CA MET A 230 -10.38 -13.99 6.19
C MET A 230 -9.66 -15.15 5.49
N ASN A 231 -8.49 -15.56 5.98
CA ASN A 231 -7.73 -16.65 5.40
C ASN A 231 -8.49 -17.99 5.41
N ARG A 232 -9.38 -18.18 6.41
CA ARG A 232 -10.25 -19.36 6.55
C ARG A 232 -11.45 -19.31 5.59
N ILE A 233 -12.10 -18.15 5.44
CA ILE A 233 -13.38 -18.04 4.71
C ILE A 233 -13.22 -17.77 3.22
N MET A 234 -12.08 -17.21 2.79
CA MET A 234 -11.84 -16.88 1.39
C MET A 234 -11.49 -18.12 0.57
N LYS A 235 -11.88 -18.14 -0.71
CA LYS A 235 -11.60 -19.24 -1.65
C LYS A 235 -10.54 -18.79 -2.66
N PRO A 236 -9.63 -19.69 -3.12
CA PRO A 236 -8.58 -19.33 -4.07
C PRO A 236 -9.08 -18.76 -5.41
N ASN A 237 -10.28 -19.16 -5.82
CA ASN A 237 -10.92 -18.77 -7.07
C ASN A 237 -11.97 -17.66 -6.92
N ASN A 238 -11.98 -16.94 -5.79
CA ASN A 238 -12.88 -15.81 -5.62
C ASN A 238 -12.61 -14.75 -6.70
N GLU A 239 -13.71 -14.22 -7.23
CA GLU A 239 -13.77 -13.11 -8.17
C GLU A 239 -14.90 -12.19 -7.75
N ILE A 240 -14.66 -10.88 -7.77
CA ILE A 240 -15.65 -9.89 -7.38
C ILE A 240 -15.44 -8.58 -8.15
N ASN A 241 -16.51 -7.81 -8.32
CA ASN A 241 -16.46 -6.39 -8.69
C ASN A 241 -17.05 -5.51 -7.58
N ALA A 242 -16.70 -4.22 -7.60
CA ALA A 242 -17.42 -3.21 -6.85
C ALA A 242 -18.36 -2.44 -7.78
N ARG A 243 -19.60 -2.18 -7.35
CA ARG A 243 -20.54 -1.34 -8.07
C ARG A 243 -20.51 0.08 -7.51
N ILE A 244 -19.72 0.94 -8.14
CA ILE A 244 -19.50 2.34 -7.76
C ILE A 244 -20.18 3.23 -8.77
N ALA A 245 -21.00 4.19 -8.34
CA ALA A 245 -21.72 5.09 -9.25
C ALA A 245 -22.59 4.36 -10.30
N GLY A 246 -23.08 3.16 -9.99
CA GLY A 246 -23.80 2.32 -10.96
C GLY A 246 -22.92 1.65 -12.02
N LYS A 247 -21.59 1.84 -11.99
CA LYS A 247 -20.62 1.16 -12.86
C LYS A 247 -19.93 0.03 -12.10
N PHE A 248 -19.62 -1.07 -12.79
CA PHE A 248 -18.79 -2.14 -12.24
C PHE A 248 -17.33 -1.80 -12.46
N VAL A 249 -16.56 -1.78 -11.37
CA VAL A 249 -15.11 -1.56 -11.38
C VAL A 249 -14.42 -2.74 -10.71
N GLY A 250 -13.20 -3.04 -11.16
CA GLY A 250 -12.36 -4.03 -10.49
C GLY A 250 -12.10 -3.59 -9.05
N PRO A 251 -12.00 -4.52 -8.08
CA PRO A 251 -12.13 -4.22 -6.67
C PRO A 251 -10.81 -3.69 -6.05
N GLY A 252 -10.01 -2.90 -6.78
CA GLY A 252 -8.85 -2.19 -6.25
C GLY A 252 -7.88 -3.05 -5.44
N TRP A 253 -7.52 -4.24 -5.94
CA TRP A 253 -6.70 -5.23 -5.22
C TRP A 253 -7.35 -5.72 -3.91
N ALA A 254 -8.65 -6.00 -3.93
CA ALA A 254 -9.37 -6.57 -2.80
C ALA A 254 -8.74 -7.87 -2.30
N LEU A 255 -8.72 -8.03 -0.98
CA LEU A 255 -8.12 -9.15 -0.29
C LEU A 255 -9.15 -10.30 -0.19
N ILE A 256 -9.56 -10.80 -1.35
CA ILE A 256 -10.63 -11.81 -1.49
C ILE A 256 -10.14 -13.24 -1.64
N ARG A 257 -8.82 -13.46 -1.57
CA ARG A 257 -8.20 -14.79 -1.67
C ARG A 257 -7.39 -15.06 -0.41
N PRO A 258 -7.23 -16.34 -0.02
CA PRO A 258 -6.34 -16.70 1.07
C PRO A 258 -4.92 -16.18 0.84
N PHE A 259 -4.31 -15.69 1.91
CA PHE A 259 -2.89 -15.45 1.98
C PHE A 259 -2.17 -16.80 2.01
N LYS A 260 -1.02 -16.87 1.34
CA LYS A 260 -0.15 -18.05 1.34
C LYS A 260 1.15 -17.69 2.03
N ALA A 261 1.70 -18.61 2.81
CA ALA A 261 3.02 -18.44 3.43
C ALA A 261 4.09 -18.21 2.35
N PHE A 262 5.17 -17.54 2.71
CA PHE A 262 6.26 -17.26 1.77
C PHE A 262 7.01 -18.55 1.41
N HIS A 263 7.15 -18.81 0.10
CA HIS A 263 7.97 -19.88 -0.43
C HIS A 263 8.97 -19.32 -1.44
N MET A 264 10.25 -19.70 -1.30
CA MET A 264 11.33 -19.18 -2.15
C MET A 264 11.14 -19.55 -3.62
N ASP A 265 10.59 -20.72 -3.90
CA ASP A 265 10.41 -21.26 -5.25
C ASP A 265 9.09 -20.84 -5.91
N PHE A 266 8.27 -20.06 -5.21
CA PHE A 266 6.96 -19.64 -5.69
C PHE A 266 6.87 -18.11 -5.75
N ILE A 267 6.69 -17.57 -6.95
CA ILE A 267 6.43 -16.14 -7.16
C ILE A 267 5.23 -16.03 -8.09
N GLU A 268 4.03 -15.90 -7.51
CA GLU A 268 2.78 -15.86 -8.29
C GLU A 268 2.56 -14.46 -8.89
N ASN A 269 2.48 -13.44 -8.05
CA ASN A 269 2.26 -12.05 -8.45
C ASN A 269 2.61 -11.08 -7.31
N ILE A 270 2.50 -9.77 -7.57
CA ILE A 270 2.80 -8.72 -6.57
C ILE A 270 1.94 -8.83 -5.30
N MET A 271 0.69 -9.29 -5.43
CA MET A 271 -0.27 -9.49 -4.33
C MET A 271 0.02 -10.74 -3.49
N TYR A 272 1.03 -11.52 -3.83
CA TYR A 272 1.52 -12.60 -2.99
C TYR A 272 2.47 -12.09 -1.90
N ARG A 273 3.53 -11.37 -2.27
CA ARG A 273 4.59 -10.95 -1.32
C ARG A 273 4.24 -9.71 -0.54
N ARG A 274 3.63 -8.72 -1.21
CA ARG A 274 3.41 -7.40 -0.63
C ARG A 274 2.50 -7.44 0.60
N PRO A 275 1.35 -8.12 0.58
CA PRO A 275 0.52 -8.23 1.78
C PRO A 275 1.23 -8.93 2.94
N LEU A 276 2.12 -9.90 2.70
CA LEU A 276 2.86 -10.56 3.78
C LEU A 276 3.80 -9.57 4.49
N THR A 277 4.51 -8.73 3.74
CA THR A 277 5.35 -7.67 4.32
C THR A 277 4.50 -6.67 5.11
N GLU A 278 3.39 -6.22 4.54
CA GLU A 278 2.49 -5.25 5.17
C GLU A 278 1.85 -5.85 6.45
N ILE A 279 1.40 -7.10 6.42
CA ILE A 279 0.91 -7.82 7.60
C ILE A 279 1.98 -7.90 8.70
N ALA A 280 3.23 -8.22 8.34
CA ALA A 280 4.33 -8.27 9.30
C ALA A 280 4.60 -6.89 9.96
N MET A 281 4.30 -5.80 9.27
CA MET A 281 4.48 -4.43 9.76
C MET A 281 3.37 -3.96 10.71
N LEU A 282 2.22 -4.66 10.79
CA LEU A 282 1.10 -4.27 11.65
C LEU A 282 1.41 -4.33 13.15
N GLY A 283 2.50 -5.02 13.55
CA GLY A 283 2.78 -5.35 14.95
C GLY A 283 1.98 -6.54 15.47
N SER A 284 1.22 -7.23 14.61
CA SER A 284 0.43 -8.43 14.90
C SER A 284 1.03 -9.72 14.32
N GLY A 285 2.24 -9.67 13.74
CA GLY A 285 2.81 -10.80 13.00
C GLY A 285 2.87 -12.11 13.80
N GLU A 286 3.17 -12.04 15.10
CA GLU A 286 3.19 -13.21 15.99
C GLU A 286 1.80 -13.79 16.32
N ASN A 287 0.71 -13.17 15.86
CA ASN A 287 -0.66 -13.64 16.07
C ASN A 287 -1.34 -14.05 14.75
N ILE A 288 -0.65 -13.91 13.62
CA ILE A 288 -1.20 -14.19 12.30
C ILE A 288 -0.55 -15.46 11.73
N ASN A 289 -1.36 -16.48 11.46
CA ASN A 289 -0.88 -17.83 11.17
C ASN A 289 0.01 -17.88 9.92
N VAL A 290 -0.39 -17.20 8.85
CA VAL A 290 0.35 -17.20 7.57
C VAL A 290 1.75 -16.59 7.64
N ILE A 291 2.07 -15.85 8.70
CA ILE A 291 3.40 -15.27 8.94
C ILE A 291 4.28 -16.21 9.77
N LYS A 292 3.67 -17.10 10.57
CA LYS A 292 4.38 -18.10 11.39
C LYS A 292 4.86 -19.30 10.57
N ASP A 293 4.09 -19.64 9.55
CA ASP A 293 4.31 -20.76 8.64
C ASP A 293 5.54 -20.52 7.73
#